data_AF-A0AAV9IDN6-F1
#
_entry.id   AF-A0AAV9IDN6-F1
#
_cell.length_a   1.000
_cell.length_b   1.000
_cell.length_c   1.000
_cell.angle_alpha   90.00
_cell.angle_beta   90.00
_cell.angle_gamma   90.00
#
_symmetry.space_group_name_H-M   'P 1'
#
loop_
_entity.id
_entity.type
_entity.pdbx_description
1 polymer ?
#
loop_
_entity_poly.entity_id
_entity_poly.type
_entity_poly.pdbx_seq_one_letter_code
_entity_poly.pdbx_strand_id
1 'polypeptide(L)'
;MQHTKKAKVVYMGPGGKIHREEGKHPDQLENTIAQALVDLSSASSEPEYKDLVFVDAKEFQATGENKVVVVHIPLRWNHQYRKVHGKLVRELEKKLAGRTVVLVARRKILPKAKKGARGASGLRKRPISKTLTAVHDKILEDIVYPVEIVGKRIRFRQDGSRVIIVLLDPKEQHNVEHKLDAFRTAYKKLTGKDAVFQFPVHA
;
A
#
# COMPACT_ATOMS: atom_id res chain seq x y z
N MET A 1 24.34 20.74 17.46
CA MET A 1 24.40 20.17 16.10
C MET A 1 23.62 18.86 16.08
N GLN A 2 22.38 18.87 15.59
CA GLN A 2 21.56 17.67 15.52
C GLN A 2 22.07 16.81 14.37
N HIS A 3 22.62 15.64 14.68
CA HIS A 3 22.85 14.60 13.68
C HIS A 3 21.49 14.12 13.18
N THR A 4 20.99 14.73 12.10
CA THR A 4 20.00 14.09 11.24
C THR A 4 20.68 12.82 10.73
N LYS A 5 20.29 11.64 11.25
CA LYS A 5 20.61 10.37 10.61
C LYS A 5 20.04 10.44 9.20
N LYS A 6 20.86 10.87 8.24
CA LYS A 6 20.55 10.81 6.82
C LYS A 6 20.28 9.33 6.55
N ALA A 7 19.04 9.00 6.17
CA ALA A 7 18.77 7.70 5.58
C ALA A 7 19.61 7.63 4.30
N LYS A 8 20.74 6.92 4.36
CA LYS A 8 21.56 6.60 3.21
C LYS A 8 20.81 5.53 2.41
N VAL A 9 20.36 5.91 1.22
CA VAL A 9 20.03 5.02 0.09
C VAL A 9 21.38 4.35 -0.31
N VAL A 10 21.54 3.15 -0.88
CA VAL A 10 20.79 2.35 -1.85
C VAL A 10 21.34 0.92 -1.69
N TYR A 11 20.53 -0.13 -1.62
CA TYR A 11 21.04 -1.45 -2.00
C TYR A 11 20.96 -1.53 -3.53
N MET A 12 22.09 -1.29 -4.20
CA MET A 12 22.29 -1.59 -5.62
C MET A 12 22.57 -3.08 -5.76
N GLY A 13 21.55 -3.90 -5.49
CA GLY A 13 21.51 -5.27 -6.02
C GLY A 13 21.22 -5.24 -7.53
N PRO A 14 21.32 -6.38 -8.23
CA PRO A 14 20.91 -6.47 -9.63
C PRO A 14 19.41 -6.17 -9.70
N GLY A 15 19.06 -4.93 -10.05
CA GLY A 15 17.68 -4.40 -9.99
C GLY A 15 17.53 -2.97 -9.44
N GLY A 16 18.52 -2.42 -8.72
CA GLY A 16 18.74 -0.97 -8.44
C GLY A 16 17.65 -0.13 -7.74
N LYS A 17 16.41 -0.62 -7.61
CA LYS A 17 15.21 0.17 -7.27
C LYS A 17 14.59 -0.18 -5.92
N ILE A 18 15.41 -0.63 -4.97
CA ILE A 18 14.99 -1.00 -3.60
C ILE A 18 15.48 0.05 -2.59
N HIS A 19 14.56 0.70 -1.88
CA HIS A 19 14.83 1.67 -0.81
C HIS A 19 14.59 1.01 0.56
N ARG A 20 15.61 0.39 1.15
CA ARG A 20 15.54 -0.25 2.47
C ARG A 20 16.40 0.43 3.54
N GLU A 21 16.09 0.10 4.80
CA GLU A 21 16.93 0.39 5.96
C GLU A 21 18.10 -0.61 5.99
N GLU A 22 19.28 -0.18 6.45
CA GLU A 22 20.54 -0.94 6.39
C GLU A 22 20.41 -2.35 7.01
N GLY A 23 20.95 -3.37 6.31
CA GLY A 23 21.17 -4.72 6.85
C GLY A 23 20.19 -5.83 6.45
N LYS A 24 19.22 -5.60 5.56
CA LYS A 24 18.30 -6.64 5.07
C LYS A 24 18.51 -6.97 3.60
N HIS A 25 18.90 -8.21 3.31
CA HIS A 25 18.99 -8.75 1.95
C HIS A 25 17.61 -8.82 1.28
N PRO A 26 17.52 -8.58 -0.04
CA PRO A 26 16.26 -8.62 -0.76
C PRO A 26 15.75 -10.05 -0.91
N ASP A 27 14.44 -10.21 -0.76
CA ASP A 27 13.78 -11.50 -0.98
C ASP A 27 13.67 -11.82 -2.48
N GLN A 28 13.43 -13.08 -2.84
CA GLN A 28 13.29 -13.51 -4.24
C GLN A 28 12.18 -12.71 -4.96
N LEU A 29 11.04 -12.53 -4.29
CA LEU A 29 9.92 -11.75 -4.78
C LEU A 29 10.29 -10.29 -5.05
N GLU A 30 11.09 -9.69 -4.16
CA GLU A 30 11.52 -8.31 -4.33
C GLU A 30 12.51 -8.15 -5.47
N ASN A 31 13.40 -9.11 -5.67
CA ASN A 31 14.31 -9.12 -6.82
C ASN A 31 13.52 -9.21 -8.14
N THR A 32 12.46 -10.03 -8.19
CA THR A 32 11.57 -10.09 -9.37
C THR A 32 10.89 -8.75 -9.65
N ILE A 33 10.37 -8.08 -8.62
CA ILE A 33 9.72 -6.77 -8.76
C ILE A 33 10.75 -5.68 -9.15
N ALA A 34 11.94 -5.70 -8.55
CA ALA A 34 13.01 -4.78 -8.89
C ALA A 34 13.42 -4.91 -10.36
N GLN A 35 13.60 -6.15 -10.84
CA GLN A 35 13.89 -6.42 -12.24
C GLN A 35 12.75 -5.93 -13.15
N ALA A 36 11.49 -6.19 -12.79
CA ALA A 36 10.34 -5.71 -13.55
C ALA A 36 10.30 -4.17 -13.65
N LEU A 37 10.68 -3.45 -12.59
CA LEU A 37 10.76 -1.98 -12.61
C LEU A 37 11.93 -1.45 -13.44
N VAL A 38 13.02 -2.20 -13.57
CA VAL A 38 14.14 -1.86 -14.47
C VAL A 38 13.71 -2.08 -15.92
N ASP A 39 13.14 -3.25 -16.24
CA ASP A 39 12.62 -3.55 -17.57
C ASP A 39 11.64 -2.46 -18.03
N LEU A 40 10.72 -2.06 -17.14
CA LEU A 40 9.71 -1.05 -17.43
C LEU A 40 10.29 0.35 -17.63
N SER A 41 11.38 0.67 -16.93
CA SER A 41 12.14 1.90 -17.12
C SER A 41 12.93 1.95 -18.40
N SER A 42 13.34 0.79 -18.92
CA SER A 42 14.04 0.68 -20.21
C SER A 42 13.05 0.69 -21.37
N ALA A 43 11.87 0.09 -21.19
CA ALA A 43 10.82 0.06 -22.21
C ALA A 43 10.07 1.40 -22.35
N SER A 44 9.95 2.16 -21.26
CA SER A 44 9.19 3.41 -21.24
C SER A 44 10.10 4.63 -21.37
N SER A 45 9.80 5.52 -22.34
CA SER A 45 10.52 6.79 -22.51
C SER A 45 10.10 7.86 -21.47
N GLU A 46 8.94 7.67 -20.84
CA GLU A 46 8.37 8.56 -19.83
C GLU A 46 9.32 8.70 -18.60
N PRO A 47 9.69 9.94 -18.19
CA PRO A 47 10.61 10.16 -17.08
C PRO A 47 10.07 9.65 -15.74
N GLU A 48 8.74 9.53 -15.61
CA GLU A 48 8.07 9.05 -14.41
C GLU A 48 8.46 7.62 -14.00
N TYR A 49 9.01 6.80 -14.91
CA TYR A 49 9.41 5.43 -14.60
C TYR A 49 10.85 5.28 -14.13
N LYS A 50 11.71 6.26 -14.44
CA LYS A 50 13.15 6.19 -14.15
C LYS A 50 13.40 6.23 -12.64
N ASP A 51 12.69 7.12 -11.95
CA ASP A 51 12.88 7.39 -10.51
C ASP A 51 12.00 6.52 -9.60
N LEU A 52 11.32 5.50 -10.13
CA LEU A 52 10.49 4.62 -9.32
C LEU A 52 11.35 3.74 -8.44
N VAL A 53 11.10 3.82 -7.14
CA VAL A 53 11.75 3.01 -6.11
C VAL A 53 10.67 2.47 -5.17
N PHE A 54 10.78 1.22 -4.74
CA PHE A 54 9.88 0.63 -3.75
C PHE A 54 10.65 0.27 -2.47
N VAL A 55 9.94 0.08 -1.35
CA VAL A 55 10.55 -0.17 -0.04
C VAL A 55 10.64 -1.67 0.26
N ASP A 56 9.51 -2.34 0.09
CA ASP A 56 9.31 -3.73 0.53
C ASP A 56 8.15 -4.32 -0.27
N ALA A 57 8.12 -5.62 -0.45
CA ALA A 57 6.99 -6.30 -1.07
C ALA A 57 6.64 -7.57 -0.30
N LYS A 58 5.34 -7.78 -0.08
CA LYS A 58 4.83 -8.89 0.72
C LYS A 58 3.74 -9.64 -0.03
N GLU A 59 3.84 -10.94 -0.01
CA GLU A 59 2.81 -11.82 -0.55
C GLU A 59 1.87 -12.28 0.56
N PHE A 60 0.57 -12.25 0.27
CA PHE A 60 -0.48 -12.78 1.13
C PHE A 60 -1.35 -13.75 0.34
N GLN A 61 -1.68 -14.88 0.95
CA GLN A 61 -2.68 -15.78 0.40
C GLN A 61 -4.08 -15.20 0.68
N ALA A 62 -4.85 -14.97 -0.39
CA ALA A 62 -6.27 -14.66 -0.28
C ALA A 62 -7.08 -15.95 -0.13
N THR A 63 -8.40 -15.81 -0.04
CA THR A 63 -9.30 -16.96 -0.03
C THR A 63 -9.17 -17.74 -1.34
N GLY A 64 -8.86 -19.04 -1.23
CA GLY A 64 -8.63 -19.92 -2.39
C GLY A 64 -7.18 -19.94 -2.88
N GLU A 65 -7.00 -20.02 -4.20
CA GLU A 65 -5.68 -20.09 -4.86
C GLU A 65 -5.08 -18.70 -5.19
N ASN A 66 -5.89 -17.64 -5.08
CA ASN A 66 -5.47 -16.29 -5.45
C ASN A 66 -4.48 -15.74 -4.42
N LYS A 67 -3.31 -15.31 -4.90
CA LYS A 67 -2.30 -14.62 -4.09
C LYS A 67 -2.30 -13.14 -4.39
N VAL A 68 -2.10 -12.34 -3.36
CA VAL A 68 -2.07 -10.87 -3.42
C VAL A 68 -0.68 -10.40 -3.05
N VAL A 69 -0.08 -9.60 -3.91
CA VAL A 69 1.23 -9.01 -3.67
C VAL A 69 1.05 -7.54 -3.31
N VAL A 70 1.39 -7.18 -2.08
CA VAL A 70 1.37 -5.79 -1.61
C VAL A 70 2.76 -5.21 -1.75
N VAL A 71 2.88 -4.18 -2.59
CA VAL A 71 4.14 -3.45 -2.79
C VAL A 71 4.11 -2.15 -2.00
N HIS A 72 5.04 -1.99 -1.07
CA HIS A 72 5.18 -0.81 -0.26
C HIS A 72 5.99 0.27 -0.97
N ILE A 73 5.33 1.39 -1.27
CA ILE A 73 5.94 2.54 -1.94
C ILE A 73 6.39 3.57 -0.89
N PRO A 74 7.54 4.24 -1.05
CA PRO A 74 7.88 5.32 -0.14
C PRO A 74 6.92 6.51 -0.35
N LEU A 75 6.37 7.04 0.76
CA LEU A 75 5.28 8.04 0.73
C LEU A 75 5.56 9.26 -0.15
N ARG A 76 6.83 9.68 -0.29
CA ARG A 76 7.24 10.82 -1.12
C ARG A 76 6.88 10.64 -2.60
N TRP A 77 6.95 9.42 -3.12
CA TRP A 77 6.69 9.12 -4.53
C TRP A 77 5.25 8.68 -4.82
N ASN A 78 4.36 8.65 -3.81
CA ASN A 78 2.98 8.17 -4.01
C ASN A 78 2.25 8.89 -5.15
N HIS A 79 2.44 10.20 -5.30
CA HIS A 79 1.82 10.96 -6.38
C HIS A 79 2.30 10.53 -7.77
N GLN A 80 3.60 10.23 -7.92
CA GLN A 80 4.17 9.73 -9.17
C GLN A 80 3.64 8.34 -9.50
N TYR A 81 3.59 7.44 -8.50
CA TYR A 81 3.03 6.10 -8.66
C TYR A 81 1.55 6.10 -9.05
N ARG A 82 0.77 7.08 -8.58
CA ARG A 82 -0.64 7.22 -8.99
C ARG A 82 -0.79 7.58 -10.46
N LYS A 83 0.09 8.42 -11.02
CA LYS A 83 0.08 8.77 -12.46
C LYS A 83 0.36 7.56 -13.34
N VAL A 84 1.33 6.73 -12.95
CA VAL A 84 1.77 5.57 -13.74
C VAL A 84 1.06 4.25 -13.40
N HIS A 85 0.12 4.29 -12.45
CA HIS A 85 -0.45 3.10 -11.81
C HIS A 85 -1.01 2.07 -12.78
N GLY A 86 -1.80 2.49 -13.77
CA GLY A 86 -2.49 1.57 -14.68
C GLY A 86 -1.52 0.68 -15.48
N LYS A 87 -0.48 1.29 -16.08
CA LYS A 87 0.56 0.56 -16.82
C LYS A 87 1.42 -0.27 -15.87
N LEU A 88 1.81 0.31 -14.72
CA LEU A 88 2.68 -0.35 -13.75
C LEU A 88 2.06 -1.61 -13.16
N VAL A 89 0.80 -1.55 -12.71
CA VAL A 89 0.11 -2.72 -12.14
C VAL A 89 -0.04 -3.81 -13.18
N ARG A 90 -0.41 -3.47 -14.42
CA ARG A 90 -0.56 -4.45 -15.51
C ARG A 90 0.74 -5.21 -15.80
N GLU A 91 1.87 -4.51 -15.87
CA GLU A 91 3.17 -5.14 -16.13
C GLU A 91 3.64 -6.00 -14.94
N LEU A 92 3.40 -5.55 -13.70
CA LEU A 92 3.71 -6.34 -12.51
C LEU A 92 2.83 -7.59 -12.42
N GLU A 93 1.52 -7.49 -12.68
CA GLU A 93 0.60 -8.64 -12.71
C GLU A 93 1.01 -9.64 -13.80
N LYS A 94 1.46 -9.18 -14.97
CA LYS A 94 1.98 -10.04 -16.05
C LYS A 94 3.25 -10.79 -15.62
N LYS A 95 4.20 -10.12 -14.97
CA LYS A 95 5.45 -10.74 -14.48
C LYS A 95 5.22 -11.68 -13.29
N LEU A 96 4.19 -11.44 -12.49
CA LEU A 96 3.83 -12.23 -11.31
C LEU A 96 2.76 -13.29 -11.61
N ALA A 97 2.65 -13.74 -12.86
CA ALA A 97 1.77 -14.82 -13.29
C ALA A 97 0.28 -14.59 -12.92
N GLY A 98 -0.21 -13.37 -13.05
CA GLY A 98 -1.62 -13.01 -12.82
C GLY A 98 -2.01 -12.80 -11.35
N ARG A 99 -1.05 -12.86 -10.41
CA ARG A 99 -1.31 -12.51 -9.00
C ARG A 99 -1.72 -11.04 -8.90
N THR A 100 -2.76 -10.73 -8.12
CA THR A 100 -3.23 -9.35 -7.96
C THR A 100 -2.20 -8.50 -7.23
N VAL A 101 -1.78 -7.40 -7.84
CA VAL A 101 -0.80 -6.49 -7.25
C VAL A 101 -1.50 -5.26 -6.69
N VAL A 102 -1.20 -4.92 -5.44
CA VAL A 102 -1.75 -3.73 -4.77
C VAL A 102 -0.61 -2.84 -4.29
N LEU A 103 -0.68 -1.56 -4.66
CA LEU A 103 0.33 -0.56 -4.34
C LEU A 103 -0.09 0.21 -3.09
N VAL A 104 0.73 0.19 -2.03
CA VAL A 104 0.41 0.86 -0.76
C VAL A 104 1.56 1.75 -0.31
N ALA A 105 1.30 3.03 -0.04
CA ALA A 105 2.34 3.89 0.49
C ALA A 105 2.70 3.53 1.95
N ARG A 106 3.99 3.39 2.23
CA ARG A 106 4.54 3.13 3.56
C ARG A 106 4.36 4.34 4.45
N ARG A 107 3.38 4.28 5.35
CA ARG A 107 3.07 5.32 6.34
C ARG A 107 3.54 4.93 7.73
N LYS A 108 4.12 5.89 8.47
CA LYS A 108 4.57 5.67 9.85
C LYS A 108 3.46 6.05 10.84
N ILE A 109 3.02 5.08 11.63
CA ILE A 109 2.11 5.31 12.76
C ILE A 109 2.96 5.66 13.98
N LEU A 110 2.71 6.83 14.59
CA LEU A 110 3.33 7.18 15.87
C LEU A 110 2.51 6.60 17.03
N PRO A 111 3.06 6.33 18.22
CA PRO A 111 2.25 5.99 19.37
C PRO A 111 1.43 7.21 19.85
N LYS A 112 0.30 6.98 20.53
CA LYS A 112 -0.39 8.05 21.26
C LYS A 112 0.49 8.42 22.46
N ALA A 113 0.72 9.72 22.68
CA ALA A 113 1.45 10.19 23.85
C ALA A 113 0.73 9.69 25.11
N LYS A 114 1.46 8.97 25.98
CA LYS A 114 0.93 8.53 27.28
C LYS A 114 0.83 9.74 28.20
N LYS A 115 -0.24 9.82 29.01
CA LYS A 115 -0.41 10.86 30.03
C LYS A 115 0.77 10.76 31.01
N GLY A 116 1.51 11.86 31.21
CA GLY A 116 2.69 11.90 32.09
C GLY A 116 4.02 11.45 31.47
N ALA A 117 4.07 11.15 30.17
CA ALA A 117 5.33 10.77 29.51
C ALA A 117 6.32 11.95 29.47
N ARG A 118 7.37 11.87 30.29
CA ARG A 118 8.53 12.80 30.26
C ARG A 118 9.56 12.25 29.25
N GLY A 119 9.59 12.82 28.05
CA GLY A 119 10.53 12.44 26.99
C GLY A 119 10.12 12.96 25.60
N ALA A 120 10.98 12.75 24.60
CA ALA A 120 10.80 13.30 23.24
C ALA A 120 9.48 12.90 22.57
N SER A 121 8.89 11.75 22.93
CA SER A 121 7.58 11.29 22.44
C SER A 121 6.38 11.97 23.12
N GLY A 122 6.57 12.61 24.27
CA GLY A 122 5.53 13.30 25.05
C GLY A 122 5.53 14.82 24.84
N LEU A 123 6.68 15.43 24.57
CA LEU A 123 6.81 16.89 24.43
C LEU A 123 6.21 17.42 23.11
N ARG A 124 6.27 16.67 22.02
CA ARG A 124 5.86 17.17 20.70
C ARG A 124 4.51 16.60 20.27
N LYS A 125 3.58 17.48 19.92
CA LYS A 125 2.25 17.10 19.41
C LYS A 125 2.40 16.17 18.19
N ARG A 126 1.76 15.01 18.26
CA ARG A 126 1.71 14.04 17.15
C ARG A 126 0.92 14.66 15.98
N PRO A 127 1.46 14.64 14.75
CA PRO A 127 0.70 15.03 13.55
C PRO A 127 -0.50 14.10 13.30
N ILE A 128 -1.63 14.67 12.88
CA ILE A 128 -2.86 13.91 12.57
C ILE A 128 -2.60 12.86 11.48
N SER A 129 -1.80 13.21 10.47
CA SER A 129 -1.41 12.31 9.37
C SER A 129 -0.67 11.05 9.82
N LYS A 130 -0.10 11.06 11.03
CA LYS A 130 0.58 9.90 11.61
C LYS A 130 -0.29 9.20 12.66
N THR A 131 -1.59 9.47 12.71
CA THR A 131 -2.57 8.77 13.58
C THR A 131 -2.93 7.38 13.06
N LEU A 132 -3.25 6.43 13.94
CA LEU A 132 -3.68 5.07 13.52
C LEU A 132 -4.88 5.18 12.57
N THR A 133 -5.89 5.96 12.96
CA THR A 133 -7.12 6.17 12.18
C THR A 133 -6.81 6.77 10.81
N ALA A 134 -6.12 7.92 10.74
CA ALA A 134 -5.81 8.55 9.47
C ALA A 134 -4.95 7.67 8.56
N VAL A 135 -4.01 6.91 9.12
CA VAL A 135 -3.19 5.97 8.32
C VAL A 135 -4.05 4.83 7.78
N HIS A 136 -4.97 4.27 8.57
CA HIS A 136 -5.84 3.19 8.11
C HIS A 136 -6.82 3.67 7.04
N ASP A 137 -7.30 4.91 7.11
CA ASP A 137 -8.15 5.51 6.08
C ASP A 137 -7.36 5.69 4.77
N LYS A 138 -6.13 6.18 4.85
CA LYS A 138 -5.27 6.33 3.67
C LYS A 138 -4.76 5.01 3.10
N ILE A 139 -4.65 3.95 3.90
CA ILE A 139 -4.38 2.61 3.39
C ILE A 139 -5.58 2.08 2.60
N LEU A 140 -6.82 2.34 3.04
CA LEU A 140 -8.01 1.96 2.26
C LEU A 140 -8.01 2.63 0.89
N GLU A 141 -7.79 3.94 0.85
CA GLU A 141 -7.73 4.70 -0.41
C GLU A 141 -6.64 4.19 -1.37
N ASP A 142 -5.47 3.83 -0.85
CA ASP A 142 -4.40 3.29 -1.71
C ASP A 142 -4.72 1.89 -2.23
N ILE A 143 -5.37 1.02 -1.43
CA ILE A 143 -5.70 -0.35 -1.84
C ILE A 143 -6.67 -0.37 -3.02
N VAL A 144 -7.65 0.55 -3.02
CA VAL A 144 -8.72 0.54 -4.04
C VAL A 144 -8.40 1.39 -5.27
N TYR A 145 -7.27 2.11 -5.28
CA TYR A 145 -6.88 2.93 -6.43
C TYR A 145 -6.78 2.06 -7.70
N PRO A 146 -7.35 2.47 -8.84
CA PRO A 146 -7.80 3.82 -9.22
C PRO A 146 -9.22 4.21 -8.79
N VAL A 147 -9.98 3.31 -8.17
CA VAL A 147 -11.39 3.55 -7.84
C VAL A 147 -11.51 4.43 -6.60
N GLU A 148 -12.45 5.37 -6.64
CA GLU A 148 -12.76 6.23 -5.51
C GLU A 148 -13.77 5.58 -4.55
N ILE A 149 -13.61 5.87 -3.26
CA ILE A 149 -14.54 5.42 -2.23
C ILE A 149 -15.67 6.45 -2.15
N VAL A 150 -16.87 6.03 -2.55
CA VAL A 150 -18.10 6.86 -2.48
C VAL A 150 -18.61 6.98 -1.05
N GLY A 151 -18.44 5.91 -0.25
CA GLY A 151 -18.98 5.88 1.10
C GLY A 151 -18.28 4.89 1.99
N LYS A 152 -18.35 5.13 3.30
CA LYS A 152 -17.78 4.26 4.31
C LYS A 152 -18.71 4.23 5.52
N ARG A 153 -19.13 3.04 5.91
CA ARG A 153 -19.92 2.81 7.13
C ARG A 153 -19.32 1.70 7.97
N ILE A 154 -19.53 1.75 9.27
CA ILE A 154 -19.05 0.73 10.21
C ILE A 154 -20.29 0.02 10.75
N ARG A 155 -20.40 -1.28 10.49
CA ARG A 155 -21.42 -2.13 11.07
C ARG A 155 -20.88 -2.78 12.33
N PHE A 156 -21.61 -2.64 13.43
CA PHE A 156 -21.37 -3.38 14.66
C PHE A 156 -22.24 -4.63 14.66
N ARG A 157 -21.63 -5.80 14.93
CA ARG A 157 -22.35 -7.05 15.12
C ARG A 157 -22.77 -7.19 16.59
N GLN A 158 -23.69 -8.11 16.87
CA GLN A 158 -24.15 -8.42 18.23
C GLN A 158 -22.99 -8.85 19.14
N ASP A 159 -21.99 -9.54 18.57
CA ASP A 159 -20.76 -9.96 19.27
C ASP A 159 -19.79 -8.81 19.59
N GLY A 160 -20.15 -7.56 19.29
CA GLY A 160 -19.30 -6.37 19.46
C GLY A 160 -18.21 -6.21 18.38
N SER A 161 -18.05 -7.18 17.48
CA SER A 161 -17.13 -7.09 16.36
C SER A 161 -17.55 -6.01 15.36
N ARG A 162 -16.55 -5.36 14.75
CA ARG A 162 -16.75 -4.24 13.82
C ARG A 162 -16.37 -4.66 12.41
N VAL A 163 -17.26 -4.42 11.46
CA VAL A 163 -17.00 -4.64 10.04
C VAL A 163 -17.11 -3.31 9.31
N ILE A 164 -16.05 -2.92 8.61
CA ILE A 164 -16.05 -1.72 7.79
C ILE A 164 -16.66 -2.09 6.43
N ILE A 165 -17.72 -1.42 6.04
CA ILE A 165 -18.31 -1.55 4.71
C ILE A 165 -17.89 -0.34 3.90
N VAL A 166 -17.14 -0.58 2.83
CA VAL A 166 -16.62 0.42 1.90
C VAL A 166 -17.41 0.35 0.61
N LEU A 167 -18.00 1.48 0.22
CA LEU A 167 -18.75 1.63 -1.03
C LEU A 167 -17.81 2.20 -2.09
N LEU A 168 -17.65 1.47 -3.18
CA LEU A 168 -16.85 1.89 -4.35
C LEU A 168 -17.74 2.53 -5.41
N ASP A 169 -17.15 3.31 -6.33
CA ASP A 169 -17.88 3.88 -7.47
C ASP A 169 -18.43 2.76 -8.38
N PRO A 170 -19.75 2.69 -8.63
CA PRO A 170 -20.35 1.68 -9.49
C PRO A 170 -19.87 1.73 -10.94
N LYS A 171 -19.34 2.87 -11.42
CA LYS A 171 -18.83 2.99 -12.81
C LYS A 171 -17.67 2.04 -13.11
N GLU A 172 -16.86 1.73 -12.11
CA GLU A 172 -15.67 0.89 -12.23
C GLU A 172 -15.93 -0.57 -11.84
N GLN A 173 -17.21 -0.95 -11.66
CA GLN A 173 -17.58 -2.27 -11.18
C GLN A 173 -16.98 -3.40 -12.03
N HIS A 174 -17.18 -3.35 -13.34
CA HIS A 174 -16.67 -4.37 -14.27
C HIS A 174 -15.15 -4.57 -14.16
N ASN A 175 -14.40 -3.49 -13.88
CA ASN A 175 -12.94 -3.52 -13.87
C ASN A 175 -12.37 -4.05 -12.54
N VAL A 176 -13.12 -3.95 -11.44
CA VAL A 176 -12.58 -4.13 -10.08
C VAL A 176 -13.29 -5.21 -9.27
N GLU A 177 -14.46 -5.67 -9.72
CA GLU A 177 -15.24 -6.71 -9.04
C GLU A 177 -14.44 -8.00 -8.76
N HIS A 178 -13.60 -8.42 -9.71
CA HIS A 178 -12.74 -9.60 -9.54
C HIS A 178 -11.60 -9.42 -8.52
N LYS A 179 -11.31 -8.18 -8.07
CA LYS A 179 -10.23 -7.86 -7.11
C LYS A 179 -10.73 -7.63 -5.68
N LEU A 180 -12.04 -7.68 -5.42
CA LEU A 180 -12.62 -7.32 -4.11
C LEU A 180 -12.09 -8.19 -2.96
N ASP A 181 -11.93 -9.50 -3.19
CA ASP A 181 -11.38 -10.42 -2.19
C ASP A 181 -9.90 -10.17 -1.91
N ALA A 182 -9.16 -9.75 -2.94
CA ALA A 182 -7.76 -9.35 -2.79
C ALA A 182 -7.64 -8.10 -1.91
N PHE A 183 -8.50 -7.10 -2.12
CA PHE A 183 -8.53 -5.88 -1.30
C PHE A 183 -8.89 -6.18 0.15
N ARG A 184 -9.88 -7.05 0.37
CA ARG A 184 -10.27 -7.50 1.71
C ARG A 184 -9.11 -8.17 2.43
N THR A 185 -8.41 -9.08 1.76
CA THR A 185 -7.26 -9.79 2.31
C THR A 185 -6.12 -8.83 2.63
N ALA A 186 -5.75 -7.96 1.69
CA ALA A 186 -4.69 -6.98 1.86
C ALA A 186 -4.99 -6.05 3.05
N TYR A 187 -6.20 -5.51 3.14
CA TYR A 187 -6.57 -4.62 4.23
C TYR A 187 -6.55 -5.32 5.59
N LYS A 188 -7.07 -6.55 5.66
CA LYS A 188 -7.08 -7.35 6.89
C LYS A 188 -5.67 -7.68 7.36
N LYS A 189 -4.78 -8.09 6.46
CA LYS A 189 -3.39 -8.42 6.80
C LYS A 189 -2.56 -7.19 7.20
N LEU A 190 -2.80 -6.04 6.58
CA LEU A 190 -2.08 -4.80 6.89
C LEU A 190 -2.57 -4.13 8.19
N THR A 191 -3.86 -4.21 8.49
CA THR A 191 -4.47 -3.41 9.57
C THR A 191 -5.07 -4.23 10.71
N GLY A 192 -5.28 -5.53 10.53
CA GLY A 192 -6.00 -6.41 11.45
C GLY A 192 -7.50 -6.17 11.52
N LYS A 193 -8.06 -5.26 10.70
CA LYS A 193 -9.49 -4.93 10.69
C LYS A 193 -10.20 -5.59 9.52
N ASP A 194 -11.41 -6.06 9.77
CA ASP A 194 -12.27 -6.61 8.71
C ASP A 194 -12.94 -5.48 7.93
N ALA A 195 -12.75 -5.51 6.61
CA ALA A 195 -13.44 -4.66 5.65
C ALA A 195 -14.13 -5.50 4.57
N VAL A 196 -15.27 -5.01 4.09
CA VAL A 196 -16.03 -5.54 2.97
C VAL A 196 -16.18 -4.42 1.95
N PHE A 197 -15.81 -4.72 0.70
CA PHE A 197 -15.92 -3.80 -0.42
C PHE A 197 -17.14 -4.18 -1.24
N GLN A 198 -17.99 -3.22 -1.57
CA GLN A 198 -19.22 -3.44 -2.34
C GLN A 198 -19.54 -2.21 -3.18
N PHE A 199 -20.35 -2.40 -4.22
CA PHE A 199 -20.91 -1.31 -5.01
C PHE A 199 -22.28 -0.91 -4.42
N PRO A 200 -22.65 0.38 -4.45
CA PRO A 200 -23.99 0.81 -4.08
C PRO A 200 -25.00 0.22 -5.08
N VAL A 201 -26.05 -0.40 -4.56
CA VAL A 201 -27.21 -0.77 -5.38
C VAL A 201 -27.93 0.54 -5.69
N HIS A 202 -28.08 0.88 -6.98
CA HIS A 202 -28.80 2.08 -7.39
C HIS A 202 -30.19 2.10 -6.73
N ALA A 203 -30.49 3.20 -6.05
CA ALA A 203 -31.84 3.55 -5.61
C ALA A 203 -32.48 4.44 -6.69
#